data_AF-A0A015IFH1-F1
#
_entry.id   AF-A0A015IFH1-F1
#
_cell.length_a   1.000
_cell.length_b   1.000
_cell.length_c   1.000
_cell.angle_alpha   90.00
_cell.angle_beta   90.00
_cell.angle_gamma   90.00
#
_symmetry.space_group_name_H-M   'P 1'
#
loop_
_entity.id
_entity.type
_entity.pdbx_description
1 polymer ?
#
loop_
_entity_poly.entity_id
_entity_poly.type
_entity_poly.pdbx_seq_one_letter_code
_entity_poly.pdbx_strand_id
1 'polypeptide(L)'
;MPRQLPADCLNEIFEYLEEDKKTLQSCLLVNHLYCEIAVRILWRNVWNFQYKARASSSIIGTLISCLPKESKELLYKNGILIIDQTQRSPFFNYPSFCKVLSIHKIDHMIQHNLETQQLINLGSLNYIKYLFSQEILKMFMKQISSLKSLDYYSDESKNIQNFMIIYFPGAENCLTYLTELNCSSDIYAEFFYQISQICHNIKSITIDFEDIISDGLTELISLQKHLKNLKLLSNNYGGTENFTSSLTKSSLTLTKLVIMQYYIPLSFISIFKNLQELVLSFDYRDSFYDFNMLQYITFSHLRVLKFLFAIPRVETLIKFLEINGKNLTEFHVGDHDNSLNLAVAKFCPSLKNLITLFEENELETLKIILNNCQYLESIRVWCGEGYLNDKEFLNVLDLEEFFINWKNRISQNSLSLTIYKNFDGFGLESNVENMEIIKKYMKLGIIDKFITKEYDYFEY
;
A
#
# COMPACT_ATOMS: atom_id res chain seq x y z
N MET A 1 38.90 16.49 -21.31
CA MET A 1 37.68 16.90 -20.56
C MET A 1 37.18 15.69 -19.79
N PRO A 2 36.78 15.82 -18.51
CA PRO A 2 36.14 14.72 -17.82
C PRO A 2 34.85 14.36 -18.58
N ARG A 3 34.70 13.08 -18.93
CA ARG A 3 33.50 12.57 -19.63
C ARG A 3 32.32 12.64 -18.67
N GLN A 4 31.52 13.70 -18.76
CA GLN A 4 30.25 13.79 -18.05
C GLN A 4 29.19 13.00 -18.83
N LEU A 5 28.34 12.27 -18.12
CA LEU A 5 27.18 11.61 -18.71
C LEU A 5 26.21 12.67 -19.27
N PRO A 6 25.59 12.45 -20.44
CA PRO A 6 24.52 13.30 -20.94
C PRO A 6 23.36 13.39 -19.94
N ALA A 7 22.62 14.50 -19.96
CA ALA A 7 21.49 14.73 -19.06
C ALA A 7 20.42 13.62 -19.19
N ASP A 8 20.15 13.15 -20.40
CA ASP A 8 19.16 12.09 -20.64
C ASP A 8 19.58 10.77 -20.00
N CYS A 9 20.88 10.42 -20.05
CA CYS A 9 21.38 9.24 -19.36
C CYS A 9 21.29 9.39 -17.83
N LEU A 10 21.57 10.58 -17.29
CA LEU A 10 21.45 10.84 -15.86
C LEU A 10 19.99 10.79 -15.38
N ASN A 11 19.06 11.30 -16.19
CA ASN A 11 17.62 11.19 -15.92
C ASN A 11 17.24 9.71 -15.77
N GLU A 12 17.52 8.88 -16.77
CA GLU A 12 17.22 7.44 -16.75
C GLU A 12 17.85 6.74 -15.55
N ILE A 13 19.11 7.05 -15.20
CA ILE A 13 19.77 6.48 -14.01
C ILE A 13 19.04 6.89 -12.73
N PHE A 14 18.65 8.16 -12.61
CA PHE A 14 18.03 8.67 -11.38
C PHE A 14 16.58 8.20 -11.23
N GLU A 15 15.89 7.83 -12.31
CA GLU A 15 14.58 7.17 -12.22
C GLU A 15 14.65 5.90 -11.37
N TYR A 16 15.71 5.10 -11.50
CA TYR A 16 15.92 3.91 -10.65
C TYR A 16 16.17 4.24 -9.17
N LEU A 17 16.47 5.51 -8.86
CA LEU A 17 16.67 6.00 -7.50
C LEU A 17 15.40 6.62 -6.91
N GLU A 18 14.25 6.57 -7.60
CA GLU A 18 13.02 7.22 -7.14
C GLU A 18 12.67 6.83 -5.69
N GLU A 19 12.83 5.56 -5.32
CA GLU A 19 12.58 5.08 -3.94
C GLU A 19 13.76 5.34 -2.99
N ASP A 20 14.99 5.44 -3.50
CA ASP A 20 16.18 5.77 -2.69
C ASP A 20 16.34 7.29 -2.52
N LYS A 21 15.45 7.85 -1.71
CA LYS A 21 15.42 9.29 -1.41
C LYS A 21 16.73 9.80 -0.77
N LYS A 22 17.46 8.96 -0.04
CA LYS A 22 18.74 9.36 0.60
C LYS A 22 19.83 9.58 -0.46
N THR A 23 19.92 8.68 -1.42
CA THR A 23 20.87 8.83 -2.54
C THR A 23 20.50 10.03 -3.39
N LEU A 24 19.22 10.23 -3.73
CA LEU A 24 18.76 11.42 -4.45
C LEU A 24 19.09 12.74 -3.73
N GLN A 25 18.95 12.80 -2.39
CA GLN A 25 19.35 13.96 -1.60
C GLN A 25 20.86 14.24 -1.71
N SER A 26 21.68 13.20 -1.73
CA SER A 26 23.13 13.34 -1.91
C SER A 26 23.48 13.88 -3.30
N CYS A 27 22.72 13.48 -4.33
CA CYS A 27 22.88 13.97 -5.70
C CYS A 27 22.67 15.50 -5.82
N LEU A 28 21.81 16.10 -4.98
CA LEU A 28 21.58 17.55 -4.98
C LEU A 28 22.85 18.38 -4.75
N LEU A 29 23.85 17.81 -4.07
CA LEU A 29 25.07 18.49 -3.65
C LEU A 29 26.23 18.33 -4.66
N VAL A 30 26.05 17.54 -5.71
CA VAL A 30 27.16 17.18 -6.63
C VAL A 30 27.49 18.32 -7.58
N ASN A 31 26.52 18.76 -8.39
CA ASN A 31 26.64 19.90 -9.31
C ASN A 31 25.23 20.36 -9.77
N HIS A 32 25.18 21.43 -10.57
CA HIS A 32 23.91 21.99 -11.06
C HIS A 32 23.03 20.97 -11.81
N LEU A 33 23.63 20.17 -12.72
CA LEU A 33 22.89 19.21 -13.53
C LEU A 33 22.28 18.09 -12.66
N TYR A 34 23.07 17.54 -11.72
CA TYR A 34 22.60 16.52 -10.79
C TYR A 34 21.50 17.07 -9.88
N CYS A 35 21.66 18.32 -9.42
CA CYS A 35 20.65 19.00 -8.60
C CYS A 35 19.34 19.17 -9.36
N GLU A 36 19.39 19.65 -10.60
CA GLU A 36 18.22 19.86 -11.45
C GLU A 36 17.43 18.57 -11.72
N ILE A 37 18.13 17.45 -11.93
CA ILE A 37 17.49 16.15 -12.17
C ILE A 37 16.93 15.56 -10.87
N ALA A 38 17.75 15.51 -9.81
CA ALA A 38 17.35 14.93 -8.53
C ALA A 38 16.19 15.70 -7.89
N VAL A 39 16.18 17.03 -7.98
CA VAL A 39 15.10 17.85 -7.39
C VAL A 39 13.76 17.56 -8.06
N ARG A 40 13.74 17.35 -9.39
CA ARG A 40 12.53 16.98 -10.14
C ARG A 40 11.94 15.69 -9.64
N ILE A 41 12.77 14.67 -9.41
CA ILE A 41 12.34 13.34 -8.95
C ILE A 41 11.91 13.39 -7.49
N LEU A 42 12.68 14.07 -6.63
CA LEU A 42 12.34 14.24 -5.21
C LEU A 42 11.00 14.93 -5.01
N TRP A 43 10.69 15.95 -5.83
CA TRP A 43 9.46 16.74 -5.71
C TRP A 43 8.22 16.11 -6.35
N ARG A 44 8.33 14.97 -7.03
CA ARG A 44 7.15 14.22 -7.54
C ARG A 44 6.20 13.82 -6.42
N ASN A 45 6.75 13.40 -5.28
CA ASN A 45 6.02 13.10 -4.05
C ASN A 45 6.80 13.66 -2.86
N VAL A 46 6.65 14.97 -2.64
CA VAL A 46 7.34 15.70 -1.57
C VAL A 46 6.85 15.31 -0.17
N TRP A 47 5.68 14.66 -0.08
CA TRP A 47 5.01 14.40 1.19
C TRP A 47 5.62 13.24 1.98
N ASN A 48 6.42 12.38 1.34
CA ASN A 48 7.10 11.29 2.03
C ASN A 48 8.12 11.78 3.09
N PHE A 49 8.50 13.06 3.07
CA PHE A 49 9.42 13.65 4.04
C PHE A 49 8.72 14.28 5.26
N GLN A 50 7.38 14.38 5.26
CA GLN A 50 6.64 15.24 6.20
C GLN A 50 6.75 14.82 7.67
N TYR A 51 6.97 13.53 7.94
CA TYR A 51 7.04 12.99 9.31
C TYR A 51 8.23 13.53 10.12
N LYS A 52 9.14 14.27 9.47
CA LYS A 52 10.20 15.03 10.12
C LYS A 52 9.77 16.50 10.20
N ALA A 53 9.51 17.01 11.41
CA ALA A 53 9.05 18.39 11.63
C ALA A 53 9.87 19.45 10.86
N ARG A 54 11.21 19.34 10.86
CA ARG A 54 12.09 20.25 10.10
C ARG A 54 11.87 20.20 8.59
N ALA A 55 11.61 19.01 8.04
CA ALA A 55 11.35 18.84 6.61
C ALA A 55 9.99 19.45 6.25
N SER A 56 8.95 19.21 7.07
CA SER A 56 7.63 19.83 6.92
C SER A 56 7.72 21.36 6.83
N SER A 57 8.39 22.01 7.79
CA SER A 57 8.60 23.47 7.79
C SER A 57 9.36 23.97 6.55
N SER A 58 10.30 23.19 6.03
CA SER A 58 11.09 23.55 4.84
C SER A 58 10.27 23.45 3.55
N ILE A 59 9.42 22.41 3.43
CA ILE A 59 8.56 22.21 2.27
C ILE A 59 7.51 23.32 2.22
N ILE A 60 6.81 23.60 3.33
CA ILE A 60 5.81 24.67 3.36
C ILE A 60 6.45 26.03 3.05
N GLY A 61 7.64 26.31 3.60
CA GLY A 61 8.37 27.54 3.28
C GLY A 61 8.77 27.64 1.80
N THR A 62 9.13 26.53 1.19
CA THR A 62 9.39 26.47 -0.25
C THR A 62 8.12 26.73 -1.06
N LEU A 63 6.99 26.12 -0.71
CA LEU A 63 5.70 26.35 -1.37
C LEU A 63 5.25 27.81 -1.26
N ILE A 64 5.38 28.38 -0.07
CA ILE A 64 5.13 29.81 0.19
C ILE A 64 5.99 30.70 -0.72
N SER A 65 7.29 30.38 -0.86
CA SER A 65 8.18 31.15 -1.74
C SER A 65 7.76 31.08 -3.22
N CYS A 66 7.14 29.97 -3.63
CA CYS A 66 6.62 29.77 -4.99
C CYS A 66 5.26 30.43 -5.25
N LEU A 67 4.55 30.89 -4.22
CA LEU A 67 3.24 31.52 -4.41
C LEU A 67 3.33 32.78 -5.30
N PRO A 68 2.32 33.01 -6.17
CA PRO A 68 2.17 34.27 -6.90
C PRO A 68 2.14 35.48 -5.96
N LYS A 69 2.52 36.65 -6.50
CA LYS A 69 2.56 37.89 -5.72
C LYS A 69 1.19 38.24 -5.14
N GLU A 70 0.14 38.07 -5.93
CA GLU A 70 -1.25 38.33 -5.56
C GLU A 70 -1.70 37.44 -4.40
N SER A 71 -1.36 36.15 -4.44
CA SER A 71 -1.61 35.19 -3.36
C SER A 71 -0.89 35.59 -2.07
N LYS A 72 0.38 36.00 -2.17
CA LYS A 72 1.16 36.47 -1.01
C LYS A 72 0.56 37.73 -0.38
N GLU A 73 0.15 38.70 -1.21
CA GLU A 73 -0.52 39.92 -0.74
C GLU A 73 -1.87 39.63 -0.06
N LEU A 74 -2.63 38.65 -0.59
CA LEU A 74 -3.90 38.21 0.01
C LEU A 74 -3.68 37.58 1.39
N LEU A 75 -2.72 36.68 1.53
CA LEU A 75 -2.39 36.05 2.81
C LEU A 75 -1.90 37.09 3.83
N TYR A 76 -1.04 38.03 3.42
CA TYR A 76 -0.56 39.13 4.27
C TYR A 76 -1.71 40.02 4.78
N LYS A 77 -2.65 40.40 3.91
CA LYS A 77 -3.83 41.21 4.29
C LYS A 77 -4.72 40.51 5.31
N ASN A 78 -4.71 39.18 5.35
CA ASN A 78 -5.48 38.37 6.29
C ASN A 78 -4.69 38.00 7.56
N GLY A 79 -3.60 38.70 7.84
CA GLY A 79 -2.83 38.55 9.08
C GLY A 79 -1.89 37.36 9.12
N ILE A 80 -1.70 36.67 7.99
CA ILE A 80 -0.71 35.59 7.87
C ILE A 80 0.65 36.26 7.65
N LEU A 81 1.41 36.41 8.73
CA LEU A 81 2.76 36.94 8.68
C LEU A 81 3.68 35.90 8.03
N ILE A 82 3.87 36.01 6.73
CA ILE A 82 4.88 35.25 6.00
C ILE A 82 6.25 35.88 6.30
N ILE A 83 6.75 35.70 7.52
CA ILE A 83 8.01 36.30 7.98
C ILE A 83 9.17 35.69 7.17
N ASP A 84 9.98 36.55 6.55
CA ASP A 84 11.26 36.31 5.85
C ASP A 84 11.32 35.38 4.62
N GLN A 85 10.35 34.50 4.38
CA GLN A 85 10.41 33.52 3.28
C GLN A 85 10.06 34.08 1.89
N THR A 86 9.62 35.35 1.82
CA THR A 86 9.15 36.00 0.59
C THR A 86 10.23 36.72 -0.20
N GLN A 87 11.42 36.95 0.37
CA GLN A 87 12.45 37.78 -0.26
C GLN A 87 13.31 37.04 -1.30
N ARG A 88 13.35 35.70 -1.29
CA ARG A 88 14.15 34.92 -2.24
C ARG A 88 13.24 34.28 -3.29
N SER A 89 13.54 34.52 -4.57
CA SER A 89 12.91 33.77 -5.66
C SER A 89 13.27 32.30 -5.54
N PRO A 90 12.31 31.37 -5.69
CA PRO A 90 12.64 29.95 -5.66
C PRO A 90 13.59 29.63 -6.83
N PHE A 91 14.61 28.81 -6.56
CA PHE A 91 15.60 28.43 -7.58
C PHE A 91 14.96 27.59 -8.71
N PHE A 92 13.97 26.77 -8.37
CA PHE A 92 13.21 25.97 -9.32
C PHE A 92 11.71 26.26 -9.19
N ASN A 93 10.95 25.95 -10.23
CA ASN A 93 9.50 25.83 -10.14
C ASN A 93 9.14 24.49 -9.47
N TYR A 94 9.29 24.41 -8.15
CA TYR A 94 9.04 23.20 -7.39
C TYR A 94 7.61 22.65 -7.55
N PRO A 95 6.53 23.47 -7.51
CA PRO A 95 5.17 22.95 -7.67
C PRO A 95 4.94 22.24 -8.99
N SER A 96 5.59 22.67 -10.08
CA SER A 96 5.45 22.04 -11.39
C SER A 96 5.97 20.59 -11.47
N PHE A 97 6.84 20.19 -10.54
CA PHE A 97 7.39 18.83 -10.50
C PHE A 97 6.49 17.84 -9.76
N CYS A 98 5.48 18.34 -9.04
CA CYS A 98 4.56 17.54 -8.25
C CYS A 98 3.74 16.57 -9.12
N LYS A 99 3.70 15.30 -8.71
CA LYS A 99 2.92 14.22 -9.36
C LYS A 99 1.92 13.56 -8.42
N VAL A 100 2.16 13.62 -7.12
CA VAL A 100 1.25 13.18 -6.07
C VAL A 100 0.83 14.43 -5.30
N LEU A 101 -0.46 14.71 -5.18
CA LEU A 101 -0.97 15.84 -4.39
C LEU A 101 -1.78 15.30 -3.22
N SER A 102 -1.53 15.83 -2.02
CA SER A 102 -2.12 15.28 -0.80
C SER A 102 -2.72 16.40 0.04
N ILE A 103 -4.05 16.50 0.06
CA ILE A 103 -4.78 17.64 0.64
C ILE A 103 -4.62 17.64 2.17
N HIS A 104 -4.86 16.50 2.82
CA HIS A 104 -4.69 16.33 4.27
C HIS A 104 -3.26 16.66 4.74
N LYS A 105 -2.24 16.32 3.94
CA LYS A 105 -0.84 16.61 4.26
C LYS A 105 -0.54 18.10 4.19
N ILE A 106 -1.01 18.78 3.15
CA ILE A 106 -0.90 20.25 3.04
C ILE A 106 -1.57 20.90 4.24
N ASP A 107 -2.76 20.43 4.59
CA ASP A 107 -3.56 20.93 5.69
C ASP A 107 -2.84 20.79 7.05
N HIS A 108 -2.30 19.60 7.34
CA HIS A 108 -1.51 19.33 8.54
C HIS A 108 -0.21 20.17 8.58
N MET A 109 0.47 20.33 7.45
CA MET A 109 1.67 21.16 7.36
C MET A 109 1.40 22.63 7.65
N ILE A 110 0.27 23.16 7.14
CA ILE A 110 -0.17 24.52 7.43
C ILE A 110 -0.51 24.65 8.91
N GLN A 111 -1.28 23.71 9.47
CA GLN A 111 -1.64 23.69 10.90
C GLN A 111 -0.38 23.79 11.77
N HIS A 112 0.57 22.89 11.58
CA HIS A 112 1.83 22.88 12.33
C HIS A 112 2.63 24.17 12.13
N ASN A 113 2.67 24.73 10.91
CA ASN A 113 3.36 26.00 10.66
C ASN A 113 2.73 27.16 11.46
N LEU A 114 1.41 27.28 11.44
CA LEU A 114 0.68 28.34 12.16
C LEU A 114 0.84 28.22 13.68
N GLU A 115 0.82 27.00 14.23
CA GLU A 115 1.08 26.73 15.64
C GLU A 115 2.50 27.16 16.05
N THR A 116 3.51 26.82 15.24
CA THR A 116 4.91 27.19 15.55
C THR A 116 5.17 28.69 15.53
N GLN A 117 4.40 29.46 14.74
CA GLN A 117 4.53 30.92 14.68
C GLN A 117 3.85 31.64 15.86
N GLN A 118 3.27 30.90 16.82
CA GLN A 118 2.54 31.46 17.96
C GLN A 118 1.43 32.45 17.55
N LEU A 119 0.86 32.30 16.34
CA LEU A 119 -0.31 33.06 15.88
C LEU A 119 -1.61 32.63 16.60
N ILE A 120 -1.49 32.11 17.83
CA ILE A 120 -2.46 31.29 18.55
C ILE A 120 -3.65 32.09 19.12
N ASN A 121 -3.68 33.41 18.97
CA ASN A 121 -4.88 34.19 19.30
C ASN A 121 -5.66 34.51 18.04
N LEU A 122 -6.73 33.74 17.74
CA LEU A 122 -7.93 34.22 17.02
C LEU A 122 -8.96 33.08 16.85
N GLY A 123 -10.25 33.38 17.10
CA GLY A 123 -11.38 32.51 16.72
C GLY A 123 -11.57 32.30 15.20
N SER A 124 -10.56 32.62 14.38
CA SER A 124 -10.56 32.55 12.90
C SER A 124 -9.51 31.58 12.32
N LEU A 125 -8.86 30.73 13.12
CA LEU A 125 -7.82 29.80 12.66
C LEU A 125 -8.28 28.92 11.48
N ASN A 126 -9.50 28.39 11.53
CA ASN A 126 -10.07 27.58 10.44
C ASN A 126 -10.19 28.36 9.12
N TYR A 127 -10.53 29.65 9.19
CA TYR A 127 -10.62 30.51 8.00
C TYR A 127 -9.23 30.78 7.41
N ILE A 128 -8.26 31.10 8.27
CA ILE A 128 -6.87 31.34 7.86
C ILE A 128 -6.28 30.10 7.19
N LYS A 129 -6.46 28.94 7.82
CA LYS A 129 -6.02 27.65 7.32
C LYS A 129 -6.65 27.33 5.96
N TYR A 130 -7.97 27.53 5.83
CA TYR A 130 -8.66 27.36 4.56
C TYR A 130 -8.11 28.27 3.45
N LEU A 131 -7.97 29.57 3.73
CA LEU A 131 -7.45 30.53 2.75
C LEU A 131 -6.03 30.15 2.30
N PHE A 132 -5.19 29.70 3.23
CA PHE A 132 -3.84 29.27 2.93
C PHE A 132 -3.82 28.01 2.06
N SER A 133 -4.57 26.98 2.45
CA SER A 133 -4.73 25.75 1.67
C SER A 133 -5.26 26.05 0.27
N GLN A 134 -6.25 26.95 0.13
CA GLN A 134 -6.79 27.36 -1.17
C GLN A 134 -5.71 27.94 -2.09
N GLU A 135 -4.91 28.89 -1.63
CA GLU A 135 -3.91 29.52 -2.49
C GLU A 135 -2.76 28.57 -2.87
N ILE A 136 -2.40 27.63 -1.98
CA ILE A 136 -1.45 26.56 -2.31
C ILE A 136 -2.04 25.60 -3.36
N LEU A 137 -3.27 25.12 -3.15
CA LEU A 137 -3.93 24.20 -4.10
C LEU A 137 -4.15 24.85 -5.47
N LYS A 138 -4.55 26.13 -5.49
CA LYS A 138 -4.70 26.93 -6.71
C LYS A 138 -3.37 27.07 -7.46
N MET A 139 -2.27 27.32 -6.75
CA MET A 139 -0.93 27.33 -7.34
C MET A 139 -0.59 25.97 -7.97
N PHE A 140 -0.85 24.87 -7.27
CA PHE A 140 -0.62 23.53 -7.80
C PHE A 140 -1.45 23.25 -9.05
N MET A 141 -2.75 23.53 -9.05
CA MET A 141 -3.59 23.31 -10.23
C MET A 141 -3.10 24.10 -11.45
N LYS A 142 -2.57 25.30 -11.23
CA LYS A 142 -2.04 26.14 -12.32
C LYS A 142 -0.70 25.65 -12.86
N GLN A 143 0.15 25.06 -12.01
CA GLN A 143 1.55 24.77 -12.35
C GLN A 143 1.82 23.29 -12.66
N ILE A 144 0.99 22.37 -12.14
CA ILE A 144 1.11 20.94 -12.44
C ILE A 144 0.54 20.71 -13.83
N SER A 145 1.35 20.14 -14.72
CA SER A 145 0.91 19.80 -16.08
C SER A 145 0.24 18.43 -16.19
N SER A 146 0.60 17.50 -15.31
CA SER A 146 -0.01 16.16 -15.25
C SER A 146 0.10 15.60 -13.84
N LEU A 147 -1.03 15.61 -13.13
CA LEU A 147 -1.14 15.02 -11.80
C LEU A 147 -1.41 13.51 -11.94
N LYS A 148 -0.62 12.68 -11.28
CA LYS A 148 -0.74 11.22 -11.33
C LYS A 148 -1.66 10.68 -10.24
N SER A 149 -1.53 11.24 -9.03
CA SER A 149 -2.18 10.73 -7.81
C SER A 149 -2.72 11.88 -6.95
N LEU A 150 -3.91 11.69 -6.40
CA LEU A 150 -4.58 12.64 -5.53
C LEU A 150 -5.04 11.95 -4.24
N ASP A 151 -4.61 12.45 -3.08
CA ASP A 151 -5.10 12.03 -1.77
C ASP A 151 -6.02 13.10 -1.17
N TYR A 152 -7.28 12.73 -0.93
CA TYR A 152 -8.32 13.54 -0.31
C TYR A 152 -9.03 12.77 0.81
N TYR A 153 -8.34 12.59 1.93
CA TYR A 153 -8.93 12.06 3.16
C TYR A 153 -9.52 13.18 4.02
N SER A 154 -10.61 12.89 4.74
CA SER A 154 -11.33 13.84 5.60
C SER A 154 -10.62 14.09 6.94
N ASP A 155 -9.88 13.12 7.47
CA ASP A 155 -9.10 13.13 8.73
C ASP A 155 -9.89 13.62 9.97
N GLU A 156 -9.32 13.50 11.17
CA GLU A 156 -9.96 13.89 12.44
C GLU A 156 -10.41 15.36 12.47
N SER A 157 -9.82 16.20 11.61
CA SER A 157 -10.34 17.53 11.33
C SER A 157 -11.36 17.49 10.18
N LYS A 158 -12.63 17.17 10.48
CA LYS A 158 -13.82 17.40 9.60
C LYS A 158 -13.96 18.84 9.07
N ASN A 159 -13.03 19.72 9.42
CA ASN A 159 -12.85 21.09 8.94
C ASN A 159 -12.08 21.21 7.63
N ILE A 160 -11.70 20.11 6.96
CA ILE A 160 -11.23 20.18 5.56
C ILE A 160 -12.43 20.59 4.70
N GLN A 161 -12.61 21.90 4.60
CA GLN A 161 -13.67 22.54 3.82
C GLN A 161 -13.64 21.99 2.39
N ASN A 162 -14.81 21.94 1.76
CA ASN A 162 -15.03 21.53 0.37
C ASN A 162 -14.13 22.33 -0.60
N PHE A 163 -12.89 21.88 -0.80
CA PHE A 163 -11.99 22.49 -1.76
C PHE A 163 -12.49 22.10 -3.14
N MET A 164 -13.23 23.00 -3.77
CA MET A 164 -13.67 22.82 -5.15
C MET A 164 -12.49 23.14 -6.09
N ILE A 165 -11.45 22.30 -6.00
CA ILE A 165 -10.17 22.40 -6.71
C ILE A 165 -10.39 22.52 -8.23
N ILE A 166 -11.48 21.95 -8.71
CA ILE A 166 -11.85 21.92 -10.13
C ILE A 166 -12.16 23.32 -10.68
N TYR A 167 -12.52 24.27 -9.82
CA TYR A 167 -12.68 25.68 -10.22
C TYR A 167 -11.36 26.46 -10.26
N PHE A 168 -10.23 25.86 -9.87
CA PHE A 168 -8.95 26.54 -9.96
C PHE A 168 -8.41 26.53 -11.39
N PRO A 169 -7.73 27.62 -11.83
CA PRO A 169 -7.16 27.68 -13.15
C PRO A 169 -6.18 26.53 -13.40
N GLY A 170 -6.37 25.80 -14.49
CA GLY A 170 -5.51 24.68 -14.89
C GLY A 170 -5.93 23.30 -14.34
N ALA A 171 -6.96 23.23 -13.48
CA ALA A 171 -7.40 21.98 -12.86
C ALA A 171 -7.79 20.91 -13.89
N GLU A 172 -8.57 21.26 -14.92
CA GLU A 172 -8.97 20.32 -15.98
C GLU A 172 -7.74 19.69 -16.65
N ASN A 173 -6.80 20.52 -17.10
CA ASN A 173 -5.57 20.06 -17.76
C ASN A 173 -4.74 19.13 -16.89
N CYS A 174 -4.62 19.43 -15.59
CA CYS A 174 -3.76 18.65 -14.70
C CYS A 174 -4.44 17.36 -14.22
N LEU A 175 -5.76 17.38 -14.00
CA LEU A 175 -6.54 16.26 -13.47
C LEU A 175 -6.90 15.21 -14.53
N THR A 176 -7.00 15.56 -15.83
CA THR A 176 -7.27 14.57 -16.89
C THR A 176 -6.27 13.39 -16.92
N TYR A 177 -5.07 13.58 -16.39
CA TYR A 177 -4.01 12.55 -16.31
C TYR A 177 -4.05 11.72 -15.02
N LEU A 178 -5.04 11.93 -14.14
CA LEU A 178 -5.12 11.24 -12.86
C LEU A 178 -5.31 9.73 -13.06
N THR A 179 -4.42 8.96 -12.43
CA THR A 179 -4.41 7.49 -12.49
C THR A 179 -4.71 6.83 -11.14
N GLU A 180 -4.55 7.58 -10.05
CA GLU A 180 -4.68 7.09 -8.68
C GLU A 180 -5.49 8.10 -7.87
N LEU A 181 -6.51 7.63 -7.17
CA LEU A 181 -7.31 8.43 -6.25
C LEU A 181 -7.39 7.72 -4.89
N ASN A 182 -7.03 8.43 -3.84
CA ASN A 182 -7.16 7.98 -2.47
C ASN A 182 -8.09 8.95 -1.75
N CYS A 183 -9.22 8.51 -1.20
CA CYS A 183 -10.20 9.43 -0.62
C CYS A 183 -11.02 8.82 0.52
N SER A 184 -11.54 9.69 1.39
CA SER A 184 -12.60 9.29 2.31
C SER A 184 -13.96 9.23 1.60
N SER A 185 -14.85 8.35 2.04
CA SER A 185 -16.16 8.17 1.42
C SER A 185 -17.13 9.32 1.69
N ASP A 186 -16.90 10.09 2.75
CA ASP A 186 -17.75 11.21 3.20
C ASP A 186 -17.39 12.56 2.57
N ILE A 187 -16.41 12.60 1.67
CA ILE A 187 -16.11 13.80 0.90
C ILE A 187 -17.34 14.23 0.08
N TYR A 188 -17.57 15.53 0.00
CA TYR A 188 -18.74 16.13 -0.66
C TYR A 188 -18.97 15.57 -2.07
N ALA A 189 -20.21 15.14 -2.35
CA ALA A 189 -20.60 14.56 -3.65
C ALA A 189 -20.29 15.48 -4.83
N GLU A 190 -20.45 16.79 -4.65
CA GLU A 190 -20.10 17.83 -5.62
C GLU A 190 -18.66 17.67 -6.16
N PHE A 191 -17.68 17.39 -5.29
CA PHE A 191 -16.29 17.17 -5.71
C PHE A 191 -16.19 15.96 -6.64
N PHE A 192 -16.81 14.85 -6.27
CA PHE A 192 -16.75 13.63 -7.07
C PHE A 192 -17.53 13.72 -8.38
N TYR A 193 -18.68 14.40 -8.39
CA TYR A 193 -19.43 14.68 -9.62
C TYR A 193 -18.61 15.48 -10.61
N GLN A 194 -17.86 16.47 -10.13
CA GLN A 194 -17.03 17.29 -11.00
C GLN A 194 -15.79 16.52 -11.49
N ILE A 195 -15.09 15.78 -10.61
CA ILE A 195 -13.89 15.04 -11.04
C ILE A 195 -14.26 13.88 -11.98
N SER A 196 -15.48 13.34 -11.89
CA SER A 196 -15.95 12.29 -12.78
C SER A 196 -16.15 12.74 -14.23
N GLN A 197 -16.33 14.06 -14.46
CA GLN A 197 -16.40 14.64 -15.81
C GLN A 197 -15.03 14.82 -16.46
N ILE A 198 -13.95 14.79 -15.68
CA ILE A 198 -12.58 15.10 -16.14
C ILE A 198 -11.71 13.83 -16.15
N CYS A 199 -11.83 13.04 -15.09
CA CYS A 199 -10.98 11.88 -14.81
C CYS A 199 -11.67 10.58 -15.25
N HIS A 200 -11.31 10.09 -16.44
CA HIS A 200 -11.84 8.84 -16.99
C HIS A 200 -10.82 7.69 -17.05
N ASN A 201 -9.58 7.94 -16.60
CA ASN A 201 -8.44 7.03 -16.73
C ASN A 201 -7.90 6.56 -15.37
N ILE A 202 -8.70 6.64 -14.30
CA ILE A 202 -8.27 6.19 -12.99
C ILE A 202 -8.13 4.67 -13.01
N LYS A 203 -6.95 4.18 -12.59
CA LYS A 203 -6.56 2.77 -12.56
C LYS A 203 -6.56 2.18 -11.16
N SER A 204 -6.36 3.02 -10.15
CA SER A 204 -6.33 2.63 -8.74
C SER A 204 -7.18 3.57 -7.90
N ILE A 205 -8.06 3.00 -7.07
CA ILE A 205 -8.83 3.76 -6.09
C ILE A 205 -8.63 3.14 -4.71
N THR A 206 -8.26 3.97 -3.73
CA THR A 206 -8.32 3.64 -2.30
C THR A 206 -9.43 4.44 -1.66
N ILE A 207 -10.31 3.78 -0.94
CA ILE A 207 -11.44 4.41 -0.25
C ILE A 207 -11.30 4.12 1.22
N ASP A 208 -11.32 5.17 2.04
CA ASP A 208 -11.52 5.07 3.48
C ASP A 208 -12.99 5.34 3.80
N PHE A 209 -13.72 4.32 4.22
CA PHE A 209 -15.13 4.46 4.51
C PHE A 209 -15.32 5.14 5.87
N GLU A 210 -16.11 6.19 5.82
CA GLU A 210 -16.64 6.92 6.96
C GLU A 210 -18.14 6.61 7.09
N ASP A 211 -18.84 7.32 7.99
CA ASP A 211 -20.27 7.10 8.25
C ASP A 211 -21.18 7.30 7.01
N ILE A 212 -20.71 8.05 6.02
CA ILE A 212 -21.47 8.41 4.82
C ILE A 212 -20.67 8.02 3.58
N ILE A 213 -21.36 7.44 2.60
CA ILE A 213 -20.83 7.22 1.26
C ILE A 213 -21.46 8.22 0.32
N SER A 214 -20.61 9.01 -0.31
CA SER A 214 -21.00 10.03 -1.26
C SER A 214 -21.53 9.42 -2.58
N ASP A 215 -22.72 9.83 -3.01
CA ASP A 215 -23.29 9.41 -4.31
C ASP A 215 -22.43 9.85 -5.51
N GLY A 216 -21.64 10.90 -5.34
CA GLY A 216 -20.68 11.29 -6.38
C GLY A 216 -19.53 10.29 -6.51
N LEU A 217 -19.09 9.67 -5.41
CA LEU A 217 -18.01 8.67 -5.43
C LEU A 217 -18.46 7.40 -6.16
N THR A 218 -19.69 6.95 -5.92
CA THR A 218 -20.29 5.81 -6.61
C THR A 218 -20.39 6.07 -8.12
N GLU A 219 -20.84 7.27 -8.52
CA GLU A 219 -20.87 7.66 -9.93
C GLU A 219 -19.47 7.67 -10.55
N LEU A 220 -18.49 8.32 -9.90
CA LEU A 220 -17.11 8.42 -10.36
C LEU A 220 -16.53 7.05 -10.68
N ILE A 221 -16.67 6.09 -9.76
CA ILE A 221 -16.17 4.72 -9.93
C ILE A 221 -16.85 4.04 -11.12
N SER A 222 -18.17 4.22 -11.26
CA SER A 222 -18.95 3.63 -12.33
C SER A 222 -18.53 4.14 -13.73
N LEU A 223 -17.91 5.32 -13.81
CA LEU A 223 -17.45 5.92 -15.07
C LEU A 223 -16.04 5.51 -15.47
N GLN A 224 -15.29 4.81 -14.60
CA GLN A 224 -13.92 4.39 -14.90
C GLN A 224 -13.89 3.16 -15.81
N LYS A 225 -13.21 3.27 -16.96
CA LYS A 225 -13.11 2.19 -17.96
C LYS A 225 -11.92 1.25 -17.71
N HIS A 226 -10.97 1.65 -16.88
CA HIS A 226 -9.68 0.99 -16.73
C HIS A 226 -9.26 0.77 -15.27
N LEU A 227 -10.24 0.75 -14.36
CA LEU A 227 -10.01 0.51 -12.94
C LEU A 227 -9.50 -0.93 -12.73
N LYS A 228 -8.27 -1.08 -12.23
CA LYS A 228 -7.60 -2.37 -12.00
C LYS A 228 -7.45 -2.70 -10.53
N ASN A 229 -7.22 -1.69 -9.70
CA ASN A 229 -6.91 -1.85 -8.29
C ASN A 229 -7.96 -1.12 -7.44
N LEU A 230 -8.54 -1.82 -6.48
CA LEU A 230 -9.44 -1.25 -5.49
C LEU A 230 -8.97 -1.64 -4.09
N LYS A 231 -8.78 -0.64 -3.24
CA LYS A 231 -8.47 -0.83 -1.83
C LYS A 231 -9.56 -0.20 -0.98
N LEU A 232 -10.15 -0.97 -0.07
CA LEU A 232 -11.23 -0.56 0.81
C LEU A 232 -10.72 -0.58 2.26
N LEU A 233 -10.77 0.57 2.92
CA LEU A 233 -10.40 0.83 4.31
C LEU A 233 -11.64 1.31 5.08
N SER A 234 -11.75 1.00 6.37
CA SER A 234 -12.72 1.59 7.30
C SER A 234 -12.47 1.13 8.72
N ASN A 235 -12.95 1.95 9.63
CA ASN A 235 -12.89 1.70 11.05
C ASN A 235 -14.30 1.50 11.66
N ASN A 236 -15.36 1.57 10.83
CA ASN A 236 -16.76 1.62 11.26
C ASN A 236 -17.58 0.42 10.78
N TYR A 237 -18.72 0.18 11.44
CA TYR A 237 -19.54 -1.04 11.29
C TYR A 237 -20.68 -0.95 10.26
N GLY A 238 -20.73 0.05 9.36
CA GLY A 238 -21.90 0.20 8.48
C GLY A 238 -21.72 1.07 7.23
N GLY A 239 -22.74 1.05 6.36
CA GLY A 239 -22.88 1.97 5.21
C GLY A 239 -22.46 1.41 3.85
N THR A 240 -21.72 0.29 3.79
CA THR A 240 -21.12 -0.21 2.53
C THR A 240 -22.07 -0.97 1.60
N GLU A 241 -23.30 -1.27 2.01
CA GLU A 241 -24.24 -2.10 1.25
C GLU A 241 -24.57 -1.49 -0.13
N ASN A 242 -24.78 -0.17 -0.17
CA ASN A 242 -25.15 0.57 -1.39
C ASN A 242 -23.97 0.73 -2.38
N PHE A 243 -22.73 0.63 -1.89
CA PHE A 243 -21.52 0.84 -2.69
C PHE A 243 -21.31 -0.25 -3.75
N THR A 244 -21.71 -1.48 -3.42
CA THR A 244 -21.47 -2.68 -4.24
C THR A 244 -22.02 -2.58 -5.67
N SER A 245 -23.17 -1.93 -5.84
CA SER A 245 -23.84 -1.73 -7.13
C SER A 245 -22.97 -0.95 -8.14
N SER A 246 -22.14 -0.03 -7.64
CA SER A 246 -21.30 0.84 -8.45
C SER A 246 -20.10 0.12 -9.06
N LEU A 247 -19.69 -1.00 -8.45
CA LEU A 247 -18.57 -1.83 -8.88
C LEU A 247 -18.95 -2.79 -10.02
N THR A 248 -20.23 -2.92 -10.36
CA THR A 248 -20.69 -3.81 -11.42
C THR A 248 -20.04 -3.49 -12.78
N LYS A 249 -19.82 -2.20 -13.09
CA LYS A 249 -19.17 -1.77 -14.33
C LYS A 249 -17.66 -2.08 -14.37
N SER A 250 -16.99 -2.16 -13.22
CA SER A 250 -15.58 -2.53 -13.11
C SER A 250 -15.35 -4.04 -12.93
N SER A 251 -16.42 -4.84 -12.97
CA SER A 251 -16.40 -6.31 -12.78
C SER A 251 -15.38 -7.04 -13.68
N LEU A 252 -15.19 -6.55 -14.92
CA LEU A 252 -14.27 -7.15 -15.89
C LEU A 252 -12.87 -6.52 -15.90
N THR A 253 -12.67 -5.37 -15.27
CA THR A 253 -11.38 -4.65 -15.32
C THR A 253 -10.56 -4.85 -14.05
N LEU A 254 -11.23 -5.09 -12.92
CA LEU A 254 -10.58 -5.24 -11.63
C LEU A 254 -9.70 -6.50 -11.58
N THR A 255 -8.42 -6.33 -11.26
CA THR A 255 -7.44 -7.41 -11.11
C THR A 255 -6.94 -7.54 -9.68
N LYS A 256 -7.02 -6.48 -8.87
CA LYS A 256 -6.58 -6.48 -7.47
C LYS A 256 -7.65 -5.88 -6.57
N LEU A 257 -8.02 -6.62 -5.54
CA LEU A 257 -8.92 -6.18 -4.47
C LEU A 257 -8.23 -6.35 -3.12
N VAL A 258 -8.17 -5.26 -2.37
CA VAL A 258 -7.67 -5.26 -0.99
C VAL A 258 -8.78 -4.75 -0.08
N ILE A 259 -9.15 -5.51 0.93
CA ILE A 259 -10.11 -5.10 1.96
C ILE A 259 -9.40 -5.21 3.31
N MET A 260 -9.34 -4.10 4.04
CA MET A 260 -8.76 -4.02 5.38
C MET A 260 -9.81 -3.39 6.29
N GLN A 261 -10.42 -4.16 7.21
CA GLN A 261 -11.57 -3.66 7.99
C GLN A 261 -12.20 -4.56 9.07
N TYR A 262 -13.11 -3.95 9.85
CA TYR A 262 -14.03 -4.64 10.78
C TYR A 262 -15.21 -5.35 10.10
N TYR A 263 -15.93 -4.74 9.14
CA TYR A 263 -17.03 -5.44 8.41
C TYR A 263 -17.36 -4.82 7.04
N ILE A 264 -17.19 -5.59 5.95
CA ILE A 264 -17.73 -5.31 4.61
C ILE A 264 -18.35 -6.60 4.07
N PRO A 265 -19.58 -6.59 3.54
CA PRO A 265 -20.17 -7.77 2.90
C PRO A 265 -19.27 -8.29 1.77
N LEU A 266 -18.92 -9.57 1.77
CA LEU A 266 -17.96 -10.13 0.81
C LEU A 266 -18.61 -10.67 -0.47
N SER A 267 -19.94 -10.75 -0.50
CA SER A 267 -20.69 -11.37 -1.61
C SER A 267 -20.47 -10.70 -2.97
N PHE A 268 -20.25 -9.38 -2.99
CA PHE A 268 -20.00 -8.62 -4.23
C PHE A 268 -18.72 -9.06 -4.94
N ILE A 269 -17.74 -9.67 -4.23
CA ILE A 269 -16.48 -10.12 -4.82
C ILE A 269 -16.72 -11.12 -5.96
N SER A 270 -17.83 -11.86 -5.90
CA SER A 270 -18.23 -12.85 -6.92
C SER A 270 -18.38 -12.29 -8.33
N ILE A 271 -18.55 -10.97 -8.50
CA ILE A 271 -18.67 -10.31 -9.81
C ILE A 271 -17.32 -10.17 -10.53
N PHE A 272 -16.19 -10.18 -9.82
CA PHE A 272 -14.87 -9.89 -10.40
C PHE A 272 -14.23 -11.12 -11.05
N LYS A 273 -14.58 -11.40 -12.30
CA LYS A 273 -14.11 -12.60 -13.03
C LYS A 273 -12.63 -12.58 -13.41
N ASN A 274 -12.03 -11.39 -13.47
CA ASN A 274 -10.62 -11.19 -13.82
C ASN A 274 -9.72 -10.91 -12.61
N LEU A 275 -10.23 -11.14 -11.40
CA LEU A 275 -9.47 -10.94 -10.17
C LEU A 275 -8.25 -11.86 -10.12
N GLN A 276 -7.08 -11.27 -9.89
CA GLN A 276 -5.78 -11.94 -9.81
C GLN A 276 -5.22 -11.93 -8.39
N GLU A 277 -5.49 -10.87 -7.63
CA GLU A 277 -5.04 -10.70 -6.26
C GLU A 277 -6.22 -10.31 -5.36
N LEU A 278 -6.42 -11.10 -4.31
CA LEU A 278 -7.39 -10.86 -3.25
C LEU A 278 -6.68 -10.84 -1.91
N VAL A 279 -6.73 -9.70 -1.23
CA VAL A 279 -6.18 -9.51 0.12
C VAL A 279 -7.32 -9.12 1.05
N LEU A 280 -7.55 -9.95 2.07
CA LEU A 280 -8.57 -9.75 3.09
C LEU A 280 -7.89 -9.65 4.45
N SER A 281 -8.21 -8.59 5.19
CA SER A 281 -7.58 -8.27 6.46
C SER A 281 -8.67 -7.84 7.43
N PHE A 282 -9.15 -8.79 8.22
CA PHE A 282 -10.20 -8.57 9.21
C PHE A 282 -9.73 -8.98 10.59
N ASP A 283 -10.08 -8.20 11.61
CA ASP A 283 -9.65 -8.46 12.99
C ASP A 283 -10.41 -9.64 13.62
N TYR A 284 -11.64 -9.91 13.15
CA TYR A 284 -12.52 -10.93 13.73
C TYR A 284 -12.99 -11.95 12.69
N ARG A 285 -13.13 -13.22 13.11
CA ARG A 285 -13.64 -14.30 12.25
C ARG A 285 -15.08 -14.05 11.79
N ASP A 286 -15.91 -13.42 12.61
CA ASP A 286 -17.32 -13.14 12.30
C ASP A 286 -17.48 -12.21 11.09
N SER A 287 -16.46 -11.39 10.80
CA SER A 287 -16.42 -10.55 9.60
C SER A 287 -16.40 -11.36 8.29
N PHE A 288 -16.08 -12.66 8.34
CA PHE A 288 -16.13 -13.57 7.20
C PHE A 288 -17.45 -14.33 7.06
N TYR A 289 -18.53 -13.94 7.76
CA TYR A 289 -19.82 -14.61 7.66
C TYR A 289 -20.30 -14.82 6.21
N ASP A 290 -20.15 -13.78 5.38
CA ASP A 290 -20.54 -13.79 3.96
C ASP A 290 -19.55 -14.52 3.04
N PHE A 291 -18.38 -14.94 3.53
CA PHE A 291 -17.40 -15.69 2.73
C PHE A 291 -17.97 -17.03 2.24
N ASN A 292 -18.99 -17.56 2.94
CA ASN A 292 -19.73 -18.74 2.51
C ASN A 292 -20.33 -18.60 1.09
N MET A 293 -20.63 -17.38 0.63
CA MET A 293 -21.13 -17.16 -0.73
C MET A 293 -20.03 -17.30 -1.79
N LEU A 294 -18.76 -17.11 -1.40
CA LEU A 294 -17.61 -17.17 -2.31
C LEU A 294 -17.07 -18.59 -2.47
N GLN A 295 -17.40 -19.52 -1.58
CA GLN A 295 -16.83 -20.88 -1.53
C GLN A 295 -17.06 -21.71 -2.80
N TYR A 296 -18.09 -21.39 -3.60
CA TYR A 296 -18.42 -22.09 -4.85
C TYR A 296 -18.14 -21.26 -6.11
N ILE A 297 -17.57 -20.07 -5.96
CA ILE A 297 -17.29 -19.17 -7.08
C ILE A 297 -15.94 -19.51 -7.69
N THR A 298 -15.92 -19.62 -9.02
CA THR A 298 -14.67 -19.80 -9.78
C THR A 298 -14.05 -18.44 -10.11
N PHE A 299 -12.81 -18.26 -9.67
CA PHE A 299 -11.92 -17.17 -10.03
C PHE A 299 -10.77 -17.71 -10.90
N SER A 300 -10.99 -17.76 -12.21
CA SER A 300 -10.08 -18.44 -13.14
C SER A 300 -8.68 -17.81 -13.24
N HIS A 301 -8.53 -16.56 -12.81
CA HIS A 301 -7.27 -15.81 -12.88
C HIS A 301 -6.65 -15.53 -11.51
N LEU A 302 -7.25 -16.00 -10.42
CA LEU A 302 -6.77 -15.73 -9.07
C LEU A 302 -5.44 -16.44 -8.83
N ARG A 303 -4.41 -15.66 -8.51
CA ARG A 303 -3.04 -16.12 -8.27
C ARG A 303 -2.57 -15.85 -6.85
N VAL A 304 -3.08 -14.79 -6.24
CA VAL A 304 -2.67 -14.35 -4.91
C VAL A 304 -3.90 -14.27 -4.03
N LEU A 305 -3.89 -15.03 -2.92
CA LEU A 305 -4.93 -15.00 -1.90
C LEU A 305 -4.26 -14.81 -0.54
N LYS A 306 -4.62 -13.74 0.17
CA LYS A 306 -4.05 -13.41 1.47
C LYS A 306 -5.12 -13.13 2.50
N PHE A 307 -4.97 -13.74 3.66
CA PHE A 307 -5.68 -13.42 4.89
C PHE A 307 -4.65 -12.90 5.90
N LEU A 308 -4.68 -11.61 6.24
CA LEU A 308 -3.60 -10.98 7.03
C LEU A 308 -3.78 -11.15 8.55
N PHE A 309 -5.01 -11.36 9.03
CA PHE A 309 -5.32 -11.51 10.45
C PHE A 309 -6.28 -12.70 10.64
N ALA A 310 -7.58 -12.46 10.81
CA ALA A 310 -8.56 -13.53 10.87
C ALA A 310 -8.76 -14.22 9.51
N ILE A 311 -9.29 -15.44 9.57
CA ILE A 311 -9.57 -16.28 8.41
C ILE A 311 -11.05 -16.71 8.39
N PRO A 312 -11.62 -17.04 7.21
CA PRO A 312 -12.92 -17.70 7.13
C PRO A 312 -12.94 -19.03 7.87
N ARG A 313 -14.13 -19.59 8.08
CA ARG A 313 -14.27 -20.98 8.55
C ARG A 313 -13.48 -21.91 7.64
N VAL A 314 -12.70 -22.80 8.25
CA VAL A 314 -11.78 -23.69 7.56
C VAL A 314 -12.51 -24.53 6.50
N GLU A 315 -13.70 -25.07 6.81
CA GLU A 315 -14.44 -25.90 5.84
C GLU A 315 -14.85 -25.12 4.58
N THR A 316 -15.21 -23.85 4.76
CA THR A 316 -15.57 -22.95 3.66
C THR A 316 -14.35 -22.60 2.81
N LEU A 317 -13.20 -22.36 3.45
CA LEU A 317 -11.95 -22.06 2.76
C LEU A 317 -11.41 -23.29 2.00
N ILE A 318 -11.55 -24.50 2.55
CA ILE A 318 -11.18 -25.74 1.85
C ILE A 318 -11.96 -25.88 0.55
N LYS A 319 -13.29 -25.70 0.57
CA LYS A 319 -14.13 -25.74 -0.64
C LYS A 319 -13.74 -24.65 -1.66
N PHE A 320 -13.35 -23.48 -1.18
CA PHE A 320 -12.81 -22.44 -2.05
C PHE A 320 -11.53 -22.90 -2.74
N LEU A 321 -10.60 -23.52 -1.99
CA LEU A 321 -9.34 -24.04 -2.52
C LEU A 321 -9.55 -25.22 -3.48
N GLU A 322 -10.55 -26.08 -3.26
CA GLU A 322 -10.92 -27.16 -4.20
C GLU A 322 -11.17 -26.64 -5.62
N ILE A 323 -11.78 -25.46 -5.74
CA ILE A 323 -12.14 -24.84 -7.02
C ILE A 323 -11.00 -23.97 -7.57
N ASN A 324 -10.38 -23.16 -6.71
CA ASN A 324 -9.49 -22.07 -7.12
C ASN A 324 -8.01 -22.33 -6.85
N GLY A 325 -7.67 -23.28 -5.97
CA GLY A 325 -6.32 -23.51 -5.44
C GLY A 325 -5.27 -23.81 -6.51
N LYS A 326 -5.65 -24.52 -7.58
CA LYS A 326 -4.73 -24.90 -8.67
C LYS A 326 -4.09 -23.72 -9.39
N ASN A 327 -4.72 -22.55 -9.35
CA ASN A 327 -4.26 -21.32 -9.99
C ASN A 327 -3.40 -20.46 -9.06
N LEU A 328 -3.41 -20.73 -7.75
CA LEU A 328 -2.71 -19.93 -6.76
C LEU A 328 -1.19 -20.13 -6.88
N THR A 329 -0.48 -19.01 -6.92
CA THR A 329 0.97 -18.92 -6.82
C THR A 329 1.41 -18.39 -5.46
N GLU A 330 0.54 -17.66 -4.76
CA GLU A 330 0.82 -17.15 -3.41
C GLU A 330 -0.40 -17.30 -2.52
N PHE A 331 -0.17 -17.88 -1.34
CA PHE A 331 -1.20 -18.09 -0.32
C PHE A 331 -0.65 -17.68 1.04
N HIS A 332 -1.39 -16.81 1.72
CA HIS A 332 -1.10 -16.38 3.08
C HIS A 332 -2.33 -16.62 3.95
N VAL A 333 -2.15 -17.39 5.01
CA VAL A 333 -3.17 -17.67 6.01
C VAL A 333 -2.55 -17.64 7.42
N GLY A 334 -3.30 -17.06 8.36
CA GLY A 334 -2.97 -17.04 9.79
C GLY A 334 -3.36 -18.34 10.49
N ASP A 335 -3.92 -18.24 11.69
CA ASP A 335 -4.24 -19.38 12.58
C ASP A 335 -5.39 -20.29 12.13
N HIS A 336 -5.12 -21.60 12.05
CA HIS A 336 -6.02 -22.66 11.54
C HIS A 336 -5.61 -24.05 12.04
N ASP A 337 -6.51 -25.03 11.85
CA ASP A 337 -6.22 -26.44 12.11
C ASP A 337 -5.54 -27.16 10.93
N ASN A 338 -4.89 -28.30 11.21
CA ASN A 338 -4.17 -29.13 10.24
C ASN A 338 -4.92 -29.44 8.92
N SER A 339 -6.26 -29.47 8.94
CA SER A 339 -7.04 -29.85 7.76
C SER A 339 -6.87 -28.85 6.62
N LEU A 340 -6.63 -27.57 6.92
CA LEU A 340 -6.37 -26.56 5.91
C LEU A 340 -5.00 -26.74 5.25
N ASN A 341 -3.96 -27.04 6.03
CA ASN A 341 -2.63 -27.34 5.50
C ASN A 341 -2.65 -28.59 4.58
N LEU A 342 -3.39 -29.63 4.95
CA LEU A 342 -3.62 -30.80 4.09
C LEU A 342 -4.36 -30.43 2.80
N ALA A 343 -5.36 -29.55 2.89
CA ALA A 343 -6.07 -29.04 1.72
C ALA A 343 -5.17 -28.21 0.80
N VAL A 344 -4.30 -27.36 1.35
CA VAL A 344 -3.28 -26.61 0.59
C VAL A 344 -2.40 -27.57 -0.20
N ALA A 345 -1.87 -28.61 0.45
CA ALA A 345 -1.05 -29.61 -0.23
C ALA A 345 -1.79 -30.28 -1.38
N LYS A 346 -3.07 -30.61 -1.18
CA LYS A 346 -3.89 -31.32 -2.16
C LYS A 346 -4.33 -30.46 -3.34
N PHE A 347 -4.70 -29.20 -3.08
CA PHE A 347 -5.41 -28.36 -4.05
C PHE A 347 -4.57 -27.22 -4.63
N CYS A 348 -3.38 -26.92 -4.08
CA CYS A 348 -2.52 -25.82 -4.51
C CYS A 348 -1.16 -26.29 -5.09
N PRO A 349 -1.10 -27.14 -6.13
CA PRO A 349 0.16 -27.68 -6.65
C PRO A 349 1.08 -26.62 -7.29
N SER A 350 0.51 -25.49 -7.75
CA SER A 350 1.24 -24.41 -8.46
C SER A 350 1.85 -23.36 -7.53
N LEU A 351 1.78 -23.58 -6.21
CA LEU A 351 2.15 -22.59 -5.20
C LEU A 351 3.66 -22.30 -5.23
N LYS A 352 4.02 -21.02 -5.19
CA LYS A 352 5.41 -20.52 -5.10
C LYS A 352 5.72 -19.93 -3.73
N ASN A 353 4.77 -19.21 -3.14
CA ASN A 353 4.94 -18.56 -1.86
C ASN A 353 3.84 -19.04 -0.90
N LEU A 354 4.24 -19.59 0.24
CA LEU A 354 3.33 -19.98 1.32
C LEU A 354 3.70 -19.27 2.61
N ILE A 355 2.74 -18.60 3.23
CA ILE A 355 2.81 -18.12 4.60
C ILE A 355 1.68 -18.82 5.36
N THR A 356 2.03 -19.68 6.31
CA THR A 356 1.09 -20.52 7.04
C THR A 356 1.62 -20.82 8.44
N LEU A 357 0.76 -21.31 9.32
CA LEU A 357 1.11 -21.83 10.64
C LEU A 357 1.14 -23.35 10.61
N PHE A 358 1.92 -23.94 11.52
CA PHE A 358 1.95 -25.38 11.77
C PHE A 358 2.00 -25.60 13.28
N GLU A 359 1.07 -26.41 13.80
CA GLU A 359 1.11 -26.85 15.19
C GLU A 359 2.26 -27.86 15.43
N GLU A 360 2.58 -28.14 16.69
CA GLU A 360 3.71 -29.00 17.09
C GLU A 360 3.74 -30.34 16.35
N ASN A 361 2.58 -30.98 16.17
CA ASN A 361 2.42 -32.31 15.60
C ASN A 361 2.21 -32.32 14.07
N GLU A 362 2.37 -31.19 13.36
CA GLU A 362 2.07 -31.06 11.93
C GLU A 362 3.27 -31.21 10.99
N LEU A 363 4.38 -31.78 11.49
CA LEU A 363 5.59 -32.01 10.69
C LEU A 363 5.32 -32.84 9.43
N GLU A 364 4.55 -33.92 9.56
CA GLU A 364 4.20 -34.77 8.42
C GLU A 364 3.34 -34.01 7.40
N THR A 365 2.50 -33.08 7.84
CA THR A 365 1.73 -32.23 6.93
C THR A 365 2.63 -31.28 6.14
N LEU A 366 3.65 -30.70 6.79
CA LEU A 366 4.66 -29.92 6.09
C LEU A 366 5.37 -30.76 5.02
N LYS A 367 5.77 -32.01 5.34
CA LYS A 367 6.36 -32.94 4.34
C LYS A 367 5.41 -33.16 3.16
N ILE A 368 4.11 -33.36 3.42
CA ILE A 368 3.07 -33.51 2.38
C ILE A 368 2.96 -32.25 1.51
N ILE A 369 3.00 -31.04 2.08
CA ILE A 369 2.97 -29.78 1.32
C ILE A 369 4.19 -29.70 0.39
N LEU A 370 5.39 -29.97 0.90
CA LEU A 370 6.62 -29.88 0.10
C LEU A 370 6.64 -30.86 -1.07
N ASN A 371 6.05 -32.04 -0.87
CA ASN A 371 5.95 -33.09 -1.89
C ASN A 371 4.88 -32.79 -2.94
N ASN A 372 3.83 -32.04 -2.63
CA ASN A 372 2.76 -31.74 -3.60
C ASN A 372 2.91 -30.35 -4.25
N CYS A 373 3.43 -29.36 -3.53
CA CYS A 373 3.69 -28.00 -4.01
C CYS A 373 5.10 -27.88 -4.60
N GLN A 374 5.32 -28.54 -5.74
CA GLN A 374 6.64 -28.71 -6.38
C GLN A 374 7.27 -27.41 -6.93
N TYR A 375 6.48 -26.32 -7.02
CA TYR A 375 6.92 -25.01 -7.47
C TYR A 375 7.26 -24.05 -6.32
N LEU A 376 7.23 -24.52 -5.07
CA LEU A 376 7.46 -23.65 -3.91
C LEU A 376 8.87 -23.06 -3.96
N GLU A 377 8.98 -21.75 -3.81
CA GLU A 377 10.22 -20.97 -3.82
C GLU A 377 10.44 -20.33 -2.43
N SER A 378 9.36 -19.96 -1.75
CA SER A 378 9.39 -19.39 -0.40
C SER A 378 8.37 -20.06 0.51
N ILE A 379 8.81 -20.39 1.71
CA ILE A 379 7.93 -20.76 2.81
C ILE A 379 8.25 -19.90 4.04
N ARG A 380 7.21 -19.36 4.67
CA ARG A 380 7.32 -18.72 5.97
C ARG A 380 6.52 -19.52 6.98
N VAL A 381 7.20 -19.94 8.04
CA VAL A 381 6.62 -20.73 9.13
C VAL A 381 6.82 -19.99 10.45
N TRP A 382 5.93 -20.22 11.39
CA TRP A 382 6.04 -19.68 12.75
C TRP A 382 6.51 -20.80 13.69
N CYS A 383 7.43 -20.48 14.60
CA CYS A 383 8.00 -21.41 15.58
C CYS A 383 7.91 -20.81 16.99
N GLY A 384 7.65 -21.65 17.99
CA GLY A 384 7.51 -21.27 19.40
C GLY A 384 6.51 -22.15 20.15
N GLU A 385 6.23 -21.84 21.42
CA GLU A 385 5.28 -22.60 22.26
C GLU A 385 3.88 -22.70 21.58
N GLY A 386 3.39 -23.93 21.35
CA GLY A 386 2.12 -24.20 20.67
C GLY A 386 2.17 -24.31 19.14
N TYR A 387 3.31 -23.98 18.52
CA TYR A 387 3.60 -24.18 17.09
C TYR A 387 4.76 -25.16 16.93
N LEU A 388 5.17 -25.54 15.70
CA LEU A 388 6.32 -26.43 15.45
C LEU A 388 7.43 -26.23 16.49
N ASN A 389 7.51 -27.15 17.45
CA ASN A 389 8.34 -26.97 18.63
C ASN A 389 9.81 -27.22 18.30
N ASP A 390 10.65 -26.79 19.24
CA ASP A 390 12.10 -26.92 19.13
C ASP A 390 12.62 -28.37 19.15
N LYS A 391 11.75 -29.38 19.21
CA LYS A 391 12.12 -30.80 19.36
C LYS A 391 11.70 -31.67 18.18
N GLU A 392 10.62 -31.35 17.47
CA GLU A 392 10.05 -32.19 16.40
C GLU A 392 10.42 -31.67 14.99
N PHE A 393 10.22 -30.39 14.68
CA PHE A 393 10.73 -29.80 13.41
C PHE A 393 12.26 -29.65 13.40
N LEU A 394 12.86 -29.69 14.59
CA LEU A 394 14.25 -29.29 14.85
C LEU A 394 15.20 -30.46 15.13
N ASN A 395 14.76 -31.71 14.99
CA ASN A 395 15.74 -32.78 14.96
C ASN A 395 16.50 -32.73 13.64
N VAL A 396 17.82 -32.79 13.72
CA VAL A 396 18.78 -32.76 12.60
C VAL A 396 18.35 -33.65 11.43
N LEU A 397 17.78 -34.82 11.73
CA LEU A 397 17.32 -35.78 10.73
C LEU A 397 16.14 -35.28 9.90
N ASP A 398 15.14 -34.67 10.53
CA ASP A 398 13.96 -34.15 9.84
C ASP A 398 14.30 -32.91 9.01
N LEU A 399 15.22 -32.06 9.49
CA LEU A 399 15.71 -30.90 8.76
C LEU A 399 16.58 -31.31 7.56
N GLU A 400 17.40 -32.35 7.71
CA GLU A 400 18.19 -32.90 6.61
C GLU A 400 17.30 -33.56 5.54
N GLU A 401 16.29 -34.33 5.96
CA GLU A 401 15.29 -34.92 5.07
C GLU A 401 14.50 -33.82 4.32
N PHE A 402 14.10 -32.75 5.02
CA PHE A 402 13.42 -31.59 4.43
C PHE A 402 14.20 -31.02 3.25
N PHE A 403 15.51 -30.77 3.41
CA PHE A 403 16.33 -30.18 2.35
C PHE A 403 16.66 -31.18 1.22
N ILE A 404 16.74 -32.48 1.51
CA ILE A 404 16.86 -33.53 0.48
C ILE A 404 15.59 -33.55 -0.38
N ASN A 405 14.41 -33.53 0.25
CA ASN A 405 13.13 -33.49 -0.47
C ASN A 405 13.01 -32.21 -1.31
N TRP A 406 13.43 -31.06 -0.78
CA TRP A 406 13.45 -29.80 -1.53
C TRP A 406 14.31 -29.88 -2.79
N LYS A 407 15.51 -30.46 -2.69
CA LYS A 407 16.44 -30.61 -3.82
C LYS A 407 15.84 -31.40 -4.99
N ASN A 408 14.95 -32.34 -4.71
CA ASN A 408 14.42 -33.29 -5.69
C ASN A 408 13.21 -32.74 -6.49
N ARG A 409 12.89 -31.45 -6.36
CA ARG A 409 11.68 -30.87 -6.95
C ARG A 409 11.85 -30.30 -8.35
N ILE A 410 10.73 -30.06 -9.02
CA ILE A 410 10.68 -29.55 -10.41
C ILE A 410 11.26 -28.14 -10.49
N SER A 411 10.89 -27.25 -9.56
CA SER A 411 11.50 -25.93 -9.45
C SER A 411 12.91 -26.08 -8.90
N GLN A 412 13.92 -25.78 -9.71
CA GLN A 412 15.34 -25.76 -9.31
C GLN A 412 15.74 -24.40 -8.70
N ASN A 413 14.75 -23.57 -8.33
CA ASN A 413 15.00 -22.33 -7.61
C ASN A 413 15.38 -22.64 -6.16
N SER A 414 16.35 -21.88 -5.65
CA SER A 414 16.82 -21.94 -4.29
C SER A 414 15.75 -21.46 -3.30
N LEU A 415 15.67 -22.11 -2.13
CA LEU A 415 14.69 -21.84 -1.09
C LEU A 415 14.94 -20.49 -0.40
N SER A 416 13.88 -19.70 -0.25
CA SER A 416 13.78 -18.63 0.75
C SER A 416 12.97 -19.10 1.96
N LEU A 417 13.66 -19.41 3.05
CA LEU A 417 13.05 -19.84 4.32
C LEU A 417 13.05 -18.67 5.31
N THR A 418 11.86 -18.26 5.76
CA THR A 418 11.72 -17.28 6.84
C THR A 418 11.01 -17.90 8.03
N ILE A 419 11.56 -17.67 9.22
CA ILE A 419 10.99 -18.19 10.46
C ILE A 419 10.64 -17.02 11.36
N TYR A 420 9.36 -16.96 11.73
CA TYR A 420 8.86 -16.03 12.73
C TYR A 420 8.91 -16.69 14.11
N LYS A 421 9.44 -15.97 15.07
CA LYS A 421 9.53 -16.40 16.46
C LYS A 421 8.47 -15.68 17.28
N ASN A 422 7.87 -16.41 18.21
CA ASN A 422 7.11 -15.80 19.29
C ASN A 422 8.06 -15.15 20.32
N PHE A 423 7.59 -14.16 21.09
CA PHE A 423 8.42 -13.35 22.01
C PHE A 423 9.25 -14.17 23.01
N ASP A 424 8.77 -15.37 23.39
CA ASP A 424 9.43 -16.27 24.34
C ASP A 424 9.99 -17.56 23.69
N GLY A 425 9.86 -17.72 22.36
CA GLY A 425 10.30 -18.91 21.64
C GLY A 425 11.78 -18.86 21.26
N PHE A 426 12.53 -19.91 21.59
CA PHE A 426 13.84 -20.11 20.94
C PHE A 426 13.58 -20.38 19.45
N GLY A 427 14.41 -19.80 18.58
CA GLY A 427 14.29 -20.08 17.14
C GLY A 427 15.35 -21.05 16.65
N LEU A 428 15.28 -21.40 15.37
CA LEU A 428 16.18 -22.35 14.71
C LEU A 428 17.68 -22.05 14.93
N GLU A 429 18.04 -20.77 15.04
CA GLU A 429 19.42 -20.34 15.24
C GLU A 429 19.96 -20.55 16.66
N SER A 430 19.10 -20.90 17.62
CA SER A 430 19.51 -21.22 18.98
C SER A 430 20.22 -22.58 19.07
N ASN A 431 19.95 -23.49 18.13
CA ASN A 431 20.60 -24.79 18.02
C ASN A 431 21.75 -24.75 16.99
N VAL A 432 22.97 -25.05 17.47
CA VAL A 432 24.19 -25.04 16.65
C VAL A 432 24.13 -26.05 15.51
N GLU A 433 23.63 -27.27 15.76
CA GLU A 433 23.58 -28.35 14.76
C GLU A 433 22.63 -27.97 13.61
N ASN A 434 21.49 -27.36 13.92
CA ASN A 434 20.55 -26.87 12.92
C ASN A 434 21.15 -25.78 12.04
N MET A 435 21.92 -24.86 12.63
CA MET A 435 22.63 -23.83 11.86
C MET A 435 23.75 -24.40 11.00
N GLU A 436 24.39 -25.50 11.40
CA GLU A 436 25.37 -26.21 10.56
C GLU A 436 24.71 -26.83 9.33
N ILE A 437 23.53 -27.44 9.49
CA ILE A 437 22.74 -27.99 8.39
C ILE A 437 22.28 -26.88 7.43
N ILE A 438 21.71 -25.80 7.97
CA ILE A 438 21.29 -24.65 7.15
C ILE A 438 22.49 -24.10 6.37
N LYS A 439 23.65 -23.89 7.02
CA LYS A 439 24.88 -23.44 6.34
C LYS A 439 25.36 -24.45 5.29
N LYS A 440 25.27 -25.76 5.55
CA LYS A 440 25.58 -26.81 4.56
C LYS A 440 24.70 -26.65 3.33
N TYR A 441 23.39 -26.51 3.49
CA TYR A 441 22.45 -26.39 2.38
C TYR A 441 22.48 -25.02 1.67
N MET A 442 22.86 -23.94 2.37
CA MET A 442 23.20 -22.66 1.73
C MET A 442 24.44 -22.79 0.83
N LYS A 443 25.51 -23.46 1.30
CA LYS A 443 26.71 -23.70 0.47
C LYS A 443 26.43 -24.58 -0.75
N LEU A 444 25.46 -25.48 -0.65
CA LEU A 444 25.00 -26.32 -1.77
C LEU A 444 24.08 -25.57 -2.75
N GLY A 445 23.76 -24.29 -2.49
CA GLY A 445 22.85 -23.48 -3.31
C GLY A 445 21.39 -23.90 -3.20
N ILE A 446 21.04 -24.75 -2.23
CA ILE A 446 19.66 -25.22 -2.01
C ILE A 446 18.85 -24.16 -1.26
N ILE A 447 19.48 -23.42 -0.34
CA ILE A 447 18.89 -22.28 0.37
C ILE A 447 19.56 -21.01 -0.14
N ASP A 448 18.77 -20.08 -0.69
CA ASP A 448 19.24 -18.75 -1.08
C ASP A 448 19.29 -17.83 0.13
N LYS A 449 18.19 -17.87 0.90
CA LYS A 449 17.92 -16.92 1.95
C LYS A 449 17.35 -17.64 3.16
N PHE A 450 17.99 -17.43 4.29
CA PHE A 450 17.48 -17.83 5.60
C PHE A 450 17.35 -16.57 6.46
N ILE A 451 16.14 -16.31 6.96
CA ILE A 451 15.87 -15.16 7.84
C ILE A 451 15.13 -15.66 9.07
N THR A 452 15.58 -15.21 10.23
CA THR A 452 14.81 -15.31 11.47
C THR A 452 14.35 -13.91 11.85
N LYS A 453 13.07 -13.79 12.18
CA LYS A 453 12.45 -12.52 12.59
C LYS A 453 11.66 -12.73 13.87
N GLU A 454 11.70 -11.75 14.76
CA GLU A 454 10.67 -11.63 15.78
C GLU A 454 9.36 -11.25 15.08
N TYR A 455 8.26 -11.80 15.57
CA TYR A 455 6.96 -11.48 15.02
C TYR A 455 6.65 -9.99 15.20
N ASP A 456 6.61 -9.26 14.08
CA ASP A 456 6.13 -7.88 14.04
C ASP A 456 4.75 -7.88 13.38
N TYR A 457 3.72 -7.48 14.14
CA TYR A 457 2.33 -7.36 13.68
C TYR A 457 2.17 -6.45 12.45
N PHE A 458 3.21 -5.70 12.05
CA PHE A 458 3.15 -4.68 11.00
C PHE A 458 3.96 -4.98 9.72
N GLU A 459 4.65 -6.12 9.62
CA GLU A 459 5.37 -6.49 8.37
C GLU A 459 4.50 -7.32 7.41
N TYR A 460 3.63 -6.66 6.62
CA TYR A 460 2.81 -7.32 5.57
C TYR A 460 2.96 -6.73 4.17
#